data_AF-A0A2G5SAJ2-F1
#
_entry.id   AF-A0A2G5SAJ2-F1
#
_cell.length_a   1.000
_cell.length_b   1.000
_cell.length_c   1.000
_cell.angle_alpha   90.00
_cell.angle_beta   90.00
_cell.angle_gamma   90.00
#
_symmetry.space_group_name_H-M   'P 1'
#
loop_
_entity.id
_entity.type
_entity.pdbx_description
1 polymer ?
#
loop_
_entity_poly.entity_id
_entity_poly.type
_entity_poly.pdbx_seq_one_letter_code
_entity_poly.pdbx_strand_id
1 'polypeptide(L)'
;MDVDGIPKSSSTQSQTRRKLLETPAKGPGILHASQIRFRGTLRKPTNRYCVVRDNFCLYTYLSDEDETALAMLPLPGCEVKIGGEKFTFSVRVGARRKYTFTAQDEEDRMKWMAVLDQAANAHLTNQRKSGSQQSD
;
A
#
# COMPACT_ATOMS: atom_id res chain seq x y z
N MET A 1 27.93 37.84 25.00
CA MET A 1 26.85 38.01 24.00
C MET A 1 26.69 36.65 23.39
N ASP A 2 25.87 35.85 24.03
CA ASP A 2 25.71 34.42 23.78
C ASP A 2 24.38 34.28 23.07
N VAL A 3 24.42 33.88 21.80
CA VAL A 3 23.21 33.55 21.04
C VAL A 3 23.14 32.04 20.90
N ASP A 4 22.18 31.50 21.66
CA ASP A 4 21.87 30.10 21.83
C ASP A 4 21.73 29.31 20.52
N GLY A 5 22.22 28.07 20.57
CA GLY A 5 22.14 27.09 19.51
C GLY A 5 20.69 26.68 19.19
N ILE A 6 20.34 26.79 17.92
CA ILE A 6 19.10 26.25 17.37
C ILE A 6 19.18 24.70 17.40
N PRO A 7 18.25 23.97 18.04
CA PRO A 7 18.25 22.52 17.98
C PRO A 7 17.75 22.04 16.61
N LYS A 8 18.58 21.25 15.92
CA LYS A 8 18.23 20.55 14.67
C LYS A 8 17.29 19.38 14.96
N SER A 9 15.98 19.62 14.92
CA SER A 9 14.96 18.56 14.95
C SER A 9 14.68 18.02 13.54
N SER A 10 15.45 17.03 13.08
CA SER A 10 15.18 16.33 11.81
C SER A 10 15.24 14.80 11.88
N SER A 11 15.34 14.21 13.07
CA SER A 11 15.53 12.75 13.25
C SER A 11 14.27 11.97 13.64
N THR A 12 13.21 12.60 14.14
CA THR A 12 12.05 11.88 14.71
C THR A 12 11.01 11.44 13.67
N GLN A 13 10.86 12.18 12.57
CA GLN A 13 9.87 11.88 11.51
C GLN A 13 10.28 10.67 10.65
N SER A 14 11.57 10.37 10.58
CA SER A 14 12.10 9.25 9.79
C SER A 14 11.94 7.89 10.48
N GLN A 15 11.93 7.85 11.82
CA GLN A 15 11.70 6.63 12.59
C GLN A 15 10.23 6.18 12.55
N THR A 16 9.28 7.12 12.59
CA THR A 16 7.84 6.81 12.51
C THR A 16 7.44 6.21 11.16
N ARG A 17 8.09 6.63 10.07
CA ARG A 17 7.87 6.04 8.73
C ARG A 17 8.37 4.59 8.62
N ARG A 18 9.43 4.21 9.35
CA ARG A 18 9.96 2.84 9.31
C ARG A 18 9.01 1.85 9.97
N LYS A 19 8.38 2.24 11.08
CA LYS A 19 7.41 1.40 11.80
C LYS A 19 6.15 1.05 10.99
N LEU A 20 5.80 1.85 9.98
CA LEU A 20 4.63 1.59 9.13
C LEU A 20 4.82 0.42 8.15
N LEU A 21 6.07 0.04 7.86
CA LEU A 21 6.38 -1.06 6.95
C LEU A 21 6.79 -2.34 7.69
N GLU A 22 6.92 -2.31 9.02
CA GLU A 22 7.05 -3.51 9.88
C GLU A 22 5.70 -4.27 9.91
N THR A 23 5.26 -4.71 8.74
CA THR A 23 4.03 -5.44 8.49
C THR A 23 4.43 -6.71 7.76
N PRO A 24 4.33 -7.90 8.39
CA PRO A 24 4.71 -9.15 7.77
C PRO A 24 3.89 -9.43 6.51
N ALA A 25 4.44 -10.21 5.57
CA ALA A 25 3.73 -10.60 4.36
C ALA A 25 2.54 -11.54 4.64
N LYS A 26 2.67 -12.37 5.68
CA LYS A 26 1.62 -13.27 6.18
C LYS A 26 0.87 -12.65 7.36
N GLY A 27 -0.20 -13.31 7.81
CA GLY A 27 -0.97 -12.91 9.00
C GLY A 27 -2.43 -12.54 8.72
N PRO A 28 -3.15 -12.05 9.74
CA PRO A 28 -4.59 -11.81 9.64
C PRO A 28 -4.93 -10.61 8.76
N GLY A 29 -6.19 -10.50 8.35
CA GLY A 29 -6.70 -9.34 7.62
C GLY A 29 -6.24 -9.25 6.16
N ILE A 30 -5.68 -10.32 5.59
CA ILE A 30 -5.34 -10.39 4.15
C ILE A 30 -6.63 -10.63 3.36
N LEU A 31 -6.93 -9.73 2.43
CA LEU A 31 -8.05 -9.88 1.49
C LEU A 31 -7.64 -10.68 0.25
N HIS A 32 -6.43 -10.43 -0.26
CA HIS A 32 -5.82 -11.22 -1.33
C HIS A 32 -4.30 -11.06 -1.32
N ALA A 33 -3.58 -12.12 -1.69
CA ALA A 33 -2.13 -12.10 -1.82
C ALA A 33 -1.63 -13.14 -2.83
N SER A 34 -0.71 -12.74 -3.69
CA SER A 34 -0.04 -13.66 -4.62
C SER A 34 1.30 -13.10 -5.11
N GLN A 35 2.12 -13.99 -5.68
CA GLN A 35 3.29 -13.59 -6.47
C GLN A 35 2.81 -12.99 -7.79
N ILE A 36 3.24 -11.76 -8.10
CA ILE A 36 2.78 -11.01 -9.26
C ILE A 36 3.94 -10.28 -9.93
N ARG A 37 3.87 -10.15 -11.26
CA ARG A 37 4.83 -9.31 -12.00
C ARG A 37 4.38 -7.86 -11.89
N PHE A 38 5.19 -7.06 -11.22
CA PHE A 38 4.97 -5.64 -10.98
C PHE A 38 5.87 -4.77 -11.86
N ARG A 39 5.28 -3.78 -12.52
CA ARG A 39 6.00 -2.74 -13.26
C ARG A 39 5.62 -1.37 -12.69
N GLY A 40 6.54 -0.82 -11.90
CA GLY A 40 6.44 0.50 -11.31
C GLY A 40 6.85 1.65 -12.23
N THR A 41 7.12 2.81 -11.64
CA THR A 41 7.51 4.03 -12.35
C THR A 41 8.82 3.91 -13.12
N LEU A 42 9.74 3.05 -12.65
CA LEU A 42 11.01 2.74 -13.31
C LEU A 42 10.86 1.87 -14.58
N ARG A 43 9.63 1.47 -14.94
CA ARG A 43 9.26 0.68 -16.13
C ARG A 43 9.94 -0.69 -16.32
N LYS A 44 10.90 -1.07 -15.48
CA LYS A 44 11.44 -2.44 -15.42
C LYS A 44 10.48 -3.37 -14.67
N PRO A 45 9.98 -4.45 -15.28
CA PRO A 45 9.19 -5.45 -14.57
C PRO A 45 10.03 -6.18 -13.52
N THR A 46 9.42 -6.45 -12.36
CA THR A 46 9.99 -7.20 -11.25
C THR A 46 8.94 -8.15 -10.67
N ASN A 47 9.35 -9.30 -10.15
CA ASN A 47 8.43 -10.16 -9.40
C ASN A 47 8.35 -9.68 -7.94
N ARG A 48 7.15 -9.64 -7.39
CA ARG A 48 6.88 -9.21 -6.01
C ARG A 48 5.80 -10.09 -5.43
N TYR A 49 5.89 -10.36 -4.13
CA TYR A 49 4.73 -10.79 -3.37
C TYR A 49 3.94 -9.54 -2.98
N CYS A 50 2.67 -9.51 -3.35
CA CYS A 50 1.79 -8.37 -3.10
C CYS A 50 0.64 -8.81 -2.20
N VAL A 51 0.23 -7.94 -1.27
CA VAL A 51 -0.80 -8.25 -0.26
C VAL A 51 -1.75 -7.07 -0.13
N VAL A 52 -3.04 -7.27 -0.35
CA VAL A 52 -4.07 -6.29 0.04
C VAL A 52 -4.64 -6.68 1.39
N ARG A 53 -4.72 -5.71 2.31
CA ARG A 53 -5.27 -5.92 3.65
C ARG A 53 -6.59 -5.18 3.86
N ASP A 54 -7.32 -5.58 4.90
CA ASP A 54 -8.60 -5.01 5.34
C ASP A 54 -8.53 -3.54 5.78
N ASN A 55 -7.32 -3.01 6.00
CA ASN A 55 -7.04 -1.58 6.14
C ASN A 55 -6.98 -0.82 4.79
N PHE A 56 -7.39 -1.46 3.70
CA PHE A 56 -7.42 -0.93 2.33
C PHE A 56 -6.05 -0.46 1.81
N CYS A 57 -4.98 -1.10 2.25
CA CYS A 57 -3.63 -0.84 1.74
C CYS A 57 -3.07 -2.04 0.99
N LEU A 58 -2.34 -1.75 -0.09
CA LEU A 58 -1.51 -2.71 -0.82
C LEU A 58 -0.08 -2.63 -0.31
N TYR A 59 0.45 -3.76 0.12
CA TYR A 59 1.84 -3.94 0.54
C TYR A 59 2.59 -4.77 -0.50
N THR A 60 3.88 -4.49 -0.64
CA THR A 60 4.76 -5.23 -1.57
C THR A 60 6.00 -5.75 -0.84
N TYR A 61 6.42 -6.95 -1.22
CA TYR A 61 7.51 -7.71 -0.59
C TYR A 61 8.37 -8.39 -1.65
N LEU A 62 9.55 -8.87 -1.27
CA LEU A 62 10.35 -9.75 -2.13
C LEU A 62 9.78 -11.18 -2.09
N SER A 63 9.42 -11.67 -0.91
CA SER A 63 8.76 -12.97 -0.72
C SER A 63 7.63 -12.91 0.32
N ASP A 64 6.93 -14.03 0.49
CA ASP A 64 5.86 -14.19 1.47
C ASP A 64 6.35 -14.54 2.88
N GLU A 65 7.66 -14.66 3.07
CA GLU A 65 8.32 -14.81 4.38
C GLU A 65 8.85 -13.48 4.94
N ASP A 66 8.78 -12.39 4.16
CA ASP A 66 9.29 -11.11 4.59
C ASP A 66 8.46 -10.54 5.76
N GLU A 67 9.13 -10.18 6.86
CA GLU A 67 8.52 -9.56 8.03
C GLU A 67 8.33 -8.03 7.87
N THR A 68 8.89 -7.45 6.81
CA THR A 68 8.85 -6.00 6.54
C THR A 68 8.56 -5.73 5.07
N ALA A 69 7.55 -4.92 4.82
CA ALA A 69 7.17 -4.51 3.48
C ALA A 69 8.21 -3.56 2.85
N LEU A 70 8.41 -3.70 1.54
CA LEU A 70 9.23 -2.76 0.75
C LEU A 70 8.51 -1.43 0.56
N ALA A 71 7.20 -1.48 0.39
CA ALA A 71 6.36 -0.32 0.17
C ALA A 71 4.91 -0.61 0.55
N MET A 72 4.18 0.47 0.85
CA MET A 72 2.75 0.48 1.09
C MET A 72 2.08 1.53 0.19
N LEU A 73 0.93 1.19 -0.36
CA LEU A 73 0.08 2.05 -1.16
C LEU A 73 -1.34 2.07 -0.57
N PRO A 74 -1.83 3.20 -0.05
CA PRO A 74 -3.25 3.36 0.28
C PRO A 74 -4.08 3.26 -1.01
N LEU A 75 -5.07 2.39 -1.02
CA LEU A 75 -5.91 2.14 -2.18
C LEU A 75 -7.08 3.13 -2.34
N PRO A 76 -7.70 3.70 -1.28
CA PRO A 76 -8.82 4.62 -1.45
C PRO A 76 -8.54 5.76 -2.42
N GLY A 77 -9.42 5.93 -3.42
CA GLY A 77 -9.29 6.93 -4.48
C GLY A 77 -8.34 6.58 -5.63
N CYS A 78 -7.78 5.37 -5.64
CA CYS A 78 -7.07 4.85 -6.82
C CYS A 78 -8.05 4.43 -7.92
N GLU A 79 -7.56 4.37 -9.15
CA GLU A 79 -8.33 3.78 -10.26
C GLU A 79 -7.75 2.44 -10.67
N VAL A 80 -8.60 1.43 -10.77
CA VAL A 80 -8.25 0.08 -11.19
C VAL A 80 -8.79 -0.13 -12.61
N LYS A 81 -7.94 -0.60 -13.53
CA LYS A 81 -8.33 -0.85 -14.93
C LYS A 81 -7.74 -2.16 -15.43
N ILE A 82 -8.54 -2.92 -16.19
CA ILE A 82 -8.07 -4.07 -16.96
C ILE A 82 -7.00 -3.59 -17.96
N GLY A 83 -5.92 -4.37 -18.10
CA GLY A 83 -4.86 -4.11 -19.06
C GLY A 83 -5.14 -4.76 -20.41
N GLY A 84 -4.50 -4.26 -21.46
CA GLY A 84 -4.65 -4.80 -22.82
C GLY A 84 -3.86 -6.08 -23.10
N GLU A 85 -2.94 -6.46 -22.20
CA GLU A 85 -2.14 -7.67 -22.30
C GLU A 85 -2.71 -8.80 -21.42
N LYS A 86 -2.33 -10.05 -21.72
CA LYS A 86 -2.81 -11.25 -21.01
C LYS A 86 -2.57 -11.13 -19.50
N PHE A 87 -3.63 -11.34 -18.71
CA PHE A 87 -3.63 -11.30 -17.24
C PHE A 87 -3.13 -9.97 -16.64
N THR A 88 -3.14 -8.89 -17.43
CA THR A 88 -2.68 -7.58 -16.95
C THR A 88 -3.81 -6.72 -16.42
N PHE A 89 -3.46 -5.87 -15.46
CA PHE A 89 -4.27 -4.77 -14.97
C PHE A 89 -3.38 -3.62 -14.51
N SER A 90 -3.99 -2.49 -14.18
CA SER A 90 -3.27 -1.32 -13.68
C SER A 90 -3.98 -0.62 -12.55
N VAL A 91 -3.18 -0.09 -11.64
CA VAL A 91 -3.61 0.79 -10.55
C VAL A 91 -3.02 2.17 -10.79
N ARG A 92 -3.87 3.19 -10.85
CA ARG A 92 -3.48 4.58 -11.05
C ARG A 92 -3.74 5.39 -9.78
N VAL A 93 -2.72 6.11 -9.33
CA VAL A 93 -2.75 6.95 -8.13
C VAL A 93 -2.66 8.41 -8.58
N GLY A 94 -3.82 9.09 -8.58
CA GLY A 94 -3.96 10.44 -9.14
C GLY A 94 -3.58 10.52 -10.62
N ALA A 95 -3.04 11.66 -11.06
CA ALA A 95 -2.74 11.87 -12.48
C ALA A 95 -1.38 11.28 -12.94
N ARG A 96 -0.43 11.09 -12.03
CA ARG A 96 0.99 10.92 -12.40
C ARG A 96 1.56 9.51 -12.21
N ARG A 97 0.93 8.66 -11.40
CA ARG A 97 1.47 7.34 -11.04
C ARG A 97 0.56 6.25 -11.56
N LYS A 98 1.09 5.39 -12.42
CA LYS A 98 0.43 4.19 -12.92
C LYS A 98 1.35 2.99 -12.69
N TYR A 99 0.80 1.97 -12.05
CA TYR A 99 1.45 0.69 -11.82
C TYR A 99 0.78 -0.34 -12.71
N THR A 100 1.56 -1.16 -13.41
CA THR A 100 1.03 -2.30 -14.19
C THR A 100 1.37 -3.58 -13.46
N PHE A 101 0.41 -4.48 -13.38
CA PHE A 101 0.54 -5.79 -12.77
C PHE A 101 0.18 -6.85 -13.81
N THR A 102 0.86 -7.99 -13.77
CA THR A 102 0.52 -9.20 -14.54
C THR A 102 0.34 -10.35 -13.57
N ALA A 103 -0.90 -10.81 -13.41
CA ALA A 103 -1.28 -11.95 -12.59
C ALA A 103 -0.81 -13.28 -13.22
N GLN A 104 -0.90 -14.36 -12.46
CA GLN A 104 -0.46 -15.68 -12.92
C GLN A 104 -1.43 -16.27 -13.96
N ASP A 105 -2.73 -16.07 -13.73
CA ASP A 105 -3.80 -16.53 -14.59
C ASP A 105 -5.00 -15.57 -14.55
N GLU A 106 -6.09 -15.95 -15.22
CA GLU A 106 -7.31 -15.15 -15.31
C GLU A 106 -8.06 -15.09 -13.99
N GLU A 107 -8.08 -16.19 -13.22
CA GLU A 107 -8.78 -16.24 -11.93
C GLU A 107 -8.09 -15.32 -10.91
N ASP A 108 -6.77 -15.38 -10.84
CA ASP A 108 -5.96 -14.49 -10.00
C ASP A 108 -6.14 -13.03 -10.43
N ARG A 109 -6.15 -12.74 -11.75
CA ARG A 109 -6.47 -11.39 -12.24
C ARG A 109 -7.84 -10.91 -11.75
N MET A 110 -8.88 -11.74 -11.87
CA MET A 110 -10.22 -11.36 -11.46
C MET A 110 -10.31 -11.10 -9.95
N LYS A 111 -9.66 -11.93 -9.12
CA LYS A 111 -9.56 -11.72 -7.66
C LYS A 111 -8.86 -10.40 -7.34
N TRP A 112 -7.72 -10.12 -7.98
CA TRP A 112 -7.02 -8.84 -7.85
C TRP A 112 -7.91 -7.65 -8.20
N MET A 113 -8.57 -7.70 -9.36
CA MET A 113 -9.46 -6.62 -9.81
C MET A 113 -10.59 -6.37 -8.81
N ALA A 114 -11.27 -7.42 -8.34
CA ALA A 114 -12.38 -7.31 -7.41
C ALA A 114 -11.95 -6.69 -6.06
N VAL A 115 -10.88 -7.21 -5.46
CA VAL A 115 -10.39 -6.72 -4.16
C VAL A 115 -9.85 -5.30 -4.26
N LEU A 116 -9.12 -4.97 -5.32
CA LEU A 116 -8.61 -3.63 -5.53
C LEU A 116 -9.73 -2.62 -5.80
N ASP A 117 -10.76 -2.99 -6.55
CA ASP A 117 -11.91 -2.12 -6.80
C ASP A 117 -12.69 -1.84 -5.50
N GLN A 118 -12.94 -2.87 -4.69
CA GLN A 118 -13.56 -2.71 -3.37
C GLN A 118 -12.72 -1.79 -2.46
N ALA A 119 -11.41 -2.02 -2.39
CA ALA A 119 -10.52 -1.22 -1.54
C ALA A 119 -10.34 0.23 -2.06
N ALA A 120 -10.38 0.43 -3.37
CA ALA A 120 -10.30 1.76 -3.97
C ALA A 120 -11.55 2.62 -3.69
N ASN A 121 -12.71 1.98 -3.59
CA ASN A 121 -13.98 2.63 -3.29
C ASN A 121 -14.31 2.69 -1.78
N ALA A 122 -13.43 2.19 -0.90
CA ALA A 122 -13.65 2.22 0.53
C ALA A 122 -13.66 3.65 1.10
N HIS A 123 -14.67 3.97 1.90
CA HIS A 123 -14.71 5.20 2.69
C HIS A 123 -13.95 5.02 3.99
N LEU A 124 -12.85 5.76 4.16
CA LEU A 124 -12.14 5.80 5.44
C LEU A 124 -13.03 6.51 6.46
N THR A 125 -13.70 5.74 7.33
CA THR A 125 -14.42 6.31 8.48
C THR A 125 -13.38 6.84 9.46
N ASN A 126 -13.26 8.16 9.53
CA ASN A 126 -12.30 8.82 10.39
C ASN A 126 -12.81 8.74 11.85
N GLN A 127 -12.60 7.60 12.51
CA GLN A 127 -12.86 7.43 13.95
C GLN A 127 -11.78 8.19 14.74
N ARG A 128 -11.76 9.53 14.63
CA ARG A 128 -11.16 10.39 15.65
C ARG A 128 -12.11 10.33 16.84
N LYS A 129 -11.83 9.46 17.80
CA LYS A 129 -12.38 9.62 19.15
C LYS A 129 -11.82 10.93 19.70
N SER A 130 -12.50 12.04 19.46
CA SER A 130 -12.32 13.26 20.24
C SER A 130 -12.76 12.92 21.65
N GLY A 131 -11.80 12.64 22.53
CA GLY A 131 -12.05 12.47 23.95
C GLY A 131 -12.48 13.82 24.51
N SER A 132 -13.79 14.05 24.63
CA SER A 132 -14.33 15.03 25.56
C SER A 132 -14.20 14.46 26.97
N GLN A 133 -13.13 14.85 27.67
CA GLN A 133 -13.13 14.89 29.12
C GLN A 133 -13.35 16.35 29.51
N GLN A 134 -14.60 16.66 29.79
CA GLN A 134 -15.00 17.86 30.52
C GLN A 134 -14.97 17.46 31.99
N SER A 135 -13.96 17.91 32.72
CA SER A 135 -13.86 17.76 34.17
C SER A 135 -14.61 18.92 34.84
N ASP A 136 -15.33 18.57 35.91
CA ASP A 136 -16.15 19.42 36.79
C ASP A 136 -15.48 20.73 37.26
#